data_AF-A0A540KMR9-F1
#
_entry.id   AF-A0A540KMR9-F1
#
_cell.length_a   1.000
_cell.length_b   1.000
_cell.length_c   1.000
_cell.angle_alpha   90.00
_cell.angle_beta   90.00
_cell.angle_gamma   90.00
#
_symmetry.space_group_name_H-M   'P 1'
#
loop_
_entity.id
_entity.type
_entity.pdbx_description
1 polymer ?
#
loop_
_entity_poly.entity_id
_entity_poly.type
_entity_poly.pdbx_seq_one_letter_code
_entity_poly.pdbx_strand_id
1 'polypeptide(L)'
;MDIKRLNNMMSEHGIYSQERLLIPVSNAEILSEATCYVEVDNYAKREVDVLYLEGGPGPKTINSGSISSSSILQSKKRVVESLRRSLRVDDATASYYLSIADGDPRAAISQFSQDLKWETNTHLGFA
;
A
#
# COMPACT_ATOMS: atom_id res chain seq x y z
N MET A 1 26.12 20.97 9.08
CA MET A 1 24.96 20.13 8.76
C MET A 1 24.80 19.14 9.88
N ASP A 2 23.73 19.25 10.67
CA ASP A 2 23.51 18.43 11.85
C ASP A 2 23.15 17.00 11.43
N ILE A 3 23.94 16.03 11.89
CA ILE A 3 23.61 14.61 11.75
C ILE A 3 22.41 14.36 12.68
N LYS A 4 21.19 14.37 12.12
CA LYS A 4 19.99 13.96 12.86
C LYS A 4 20.11 12.47 13.18
N ARG A 5 20.28 12.17 14.47
CA ARG A 5 20.42 10.81 15.00
C ARG A 5 19.10 10.06 14.79
N LEU A 6 19.03 9.31 13.70
CA LEU A 6 17.78 8.71 13.25
C LEU A 6 17.48 7.36 13.88
N ASN A 7 18.47 6.74 14.51
CA ASN A 7 18.35 5.38 15.00
C ASN A 7 18.36 5.35 16.53
N ASN A 8 17.29 4.82 17.12
CA ASN A 8 17.09 4.76 18.58
C ASN A 8 17.85 3.56 19.16
N MET A 9 19.16 3.53 18.94
CA MET A 9 20.10 2.47 19.35
C MET A 9 20.63 2.70 20.77
N MET A 10 19.77 3.11 21.71
CA MET A 10 20.20 3.47 23.06
C MET A 10 20.03 2.35 24.10
N SER A 11 19.31 1.28 23.77
CA SER A 11 19.13 0.14 24.66
C SER A 11 19.51 -1.16 23.96
N GLU A 12 20.02 -2.13 24.73
CA GLU A 12 20.34 -3.48 24.26
C GLU A 12 19.13 -4.14 23.56
N HIS A 13 17.93 -3.93 24.12
CA HIS A 13 16.67 -4.36 23.50
C HIS A 13 16.41 -3.66 22.15
N GLY A 14 16.78 -2.39 22.01
CA GLY A 14 16.71 -1.64 20.75
C GLY A 14 17.68 -2.15 19.68
N ILE A 15 18.83 -2.70 20.09
CA ILE A 15 19.80 -3.33 19.20
C ILE A 15 19.28 -4.70 18.72
N TYR A 16 18.78 -5.54 19.64
CA TYR A 16 18.31 -6.88 19.32
C TYR A 16 16.92 -6.94 18.67
N SER A 17 16.13 -5.87 18.75
CA SER A 17 14.81 -5.79 18.11
C SER A 17 14.86 -5.35 16.64
N GLN A 18 16.01 -4.87 16.16
CA GLN A 18 16.15 -4.42 14.78
C GLN A 18 16.71 -5.53 13.90
N GLU A 19 16.01 -5.82 12.81
CA GLU A 19 16.48 -6.80 11.80
C GLU A 19 17.64 -6.25 10.96
N ARG A 20 17.77 -4.92 10.84
CA ARG A 20 18.77 -4.25 9.98
C ARG A 20 19.10 -2.84 10.46
N LEU A 21 20.30 -2.37 10.10
CA LEU A 21 20.77 -1.02 10.41
C LEU A 21 20.82 -0.17 9.13
N LEU A 22 20.15 0.98 9.16
CA LEU A 22 20.23 1.98 8.08
C LEU A 22 21.36 2.97 8.39
N ILE A 23 22.39 3.00 7.54
CA ILE A 23 23.53 3.90 7.65
C ILE A 23 23.36 5.01 6.60
N PRO A 24 23.23 6.29 7.00
CA PRO A 24 23.18 7.39 6.05
C PRO A 24 24.46 7.46 5.22
N VAL A 25 24.32 7.57 3.90
CA VAL A 25 25.44 7.79 2.99
C VAL A 25 25.72 9.29 2.91
N SER A 26 26.97 9.70 3.14
CA SER A 26 27.37 11.11 3.14
C SER A 26 27.67 11.66 1.74
N ASN A 27 28.13 10.82 0.81
CA ASN A 27 28.41 11.19 -0.57
C ASN A 27 27.46 10.47 -1.53
N ALA A 28 26.60 11.23 -2.20
CA ALA A 28 25.64 10.72 -3.17
C ALA A 28 26.31 10.12 -4.43
N GLU A 29 27.55 10.50 -4.75
CA GLU A 29 28.30 9.95 -5.89
C GLU A 29 28.51 8.44 -5.76
N ILE A 30 28.55 7.90 -4.53
CA ILE A 30 28.67 6.45 -4.28
C ILE A 30 27.44 5.69 -4.79
N LEU A 31 26.30 6.36 -4.95
CA LEU A 31 25.08 5.78 -5.49
C LEU A 31 25.03 5.83 -7.02
N SER A 32 25.96 6.54 -7.67
CA SER A 32 26.03 6.58 -9.14
C SER A 32 26.36 5.19 -9.66
N GLU A 33 25.58 4.74 -10.65
CA GLU A 33 25.68 3.38 -11.26
C GLU A 33 25.34 2.20 -10.32
N ALA A 34 25.03 2.47 -9.06
CA ALA A 34 24.64 1.45 -8.10
C ALA A 34 23.14 1.13 -8.17
N THR A 35 22.76 -0.13 -7.97
CA THR A 35 21.33 -0.51 -7.89
C THR A 35 20.80 -0.25 -6.48
N CYS A 36 19.96 0.77 -6.36
CA CYS A 36 19.27 1.10 -5.11
C CYS A 36 17.84 0.55 -5.12
N TYR A 37 17.29 0.30 -3.93
CA TYR A 37 15.94 -0.21 -3.72
C TYR A 37 15.14 0.79 -2.90
N VAL A 38 13.92 1.07 -3.31
CA VAL A 38 12.99 1.91 -2.54
C VAL A 38 12.30 1.05 -1.50
N GLU A 39 12.45 1.41 -0.23
CA GLU A 39 11.82 0.70 0.88
C GLU A 39 11.14 1.66 1.86
N VAL A 40 10.14 1.16 2.60
CA VAL A 40 9.49 1.90 3.67
C VAL A 40 10.11 1.48 5.00
N ASP A 41 10.64 2.46 5.75
CA ASP A 41 11.05 2.25 7.14
C ASP A 41 9.78 2.09 8.01
N ASN A 42 9.57 0.88 8.53
CA ASN A 42 8.40 0.55 9.34
C ASN A 42 8.32 1.32 10.66
N TYR A 43 9.45 1.77 11.19
CA TYR A 43 9.52 2.50 12.46
C TYR A 43 9.36 4.00 12.23
N ALA A 44 10.07 4.56 11.25
CA ALA A 44 10.01 5.98 10.94
C ALA A 44 8.88 6.37 9.98
N LYS A 45 8.12 5.39 9.47
CA LYS A 45 6.98 5.57 8.54
C LYS A 45 7.32 6.46 7.34
N ARG A 46 8.48 6.22 6.73
CA ARG A 46 8.99 7.03 5.62
C ARG A 46 9.67 6.18 4.56
N GLU A 47 9.60 6.62 3.31
CA GLU A 47 10.32 6.01 2.20
C GLU A 47 11.81 6.36 2.25
N VAL A 48 12.65 5.37 1.96
CA VAL A 48 14.10 5.47 1.93
C VAL A 48 14.67 4.69 0.76
N ASP A 49 15.72 5.22 0.14
CA ASP A 49 16.53 4.51 -0.84
C ASP A 49 17.62 3.72 -0.11
N VAL A 50 17.66 2.42 -0.33
CA VAL A 50 18.57 1.49 0.33
C VAL A 50 19.51 0.87 -0.70
N LEU A 51 20.80 0.97 -0.42
CA LEU A 51 21.85 0.25 -1.16
C LEU A 51 22.26 -0.99 -0.36
N TYR A 52 22.14 -2.16 -0.98
CA TYR A 52 22.67 -3.41 -0.44
C TYR A 52 24.08 -3.63 -0.97
N LEU A 53 25.07 -3.69 -0.07
CA LEU A 53 26.47 -3.94 -0.45
C LEU A 53 26.69 -5.34 -1.03
N GLU A 54 25.87 -6.32 -0.63
CA GLU A 54 25.98 -7.70 -1.09
C GLU A 54 24.59 -8.39 -1.10
N GLY A 55 24.27 -9.11 -2.17
CA GLY A 55 23.13 -10.04 -2.22
C GLY A 55 21.73 -9.47 -2.43
N GLY A 56 21.55 -8.15 -2.51
CA GLY A 56 20.23 -7.53 -2.71
C GLY A 56 19.26 -7.78 -1.55
N PRO A 57 17.97 -7.39 -1.67
CA PRO A 57 16.99 -7.67 -0.64
C PRO A 57 16.76 -9.18 -0.53
N GLY A 58 17.00 -9.75 0.65
CA GLY A 58 16.71 -11.15 0.94
C GLY A 58 15.23 -11.49 0.69
N PRO A 59 14.87 -12.77 0.50
CA PRO A 59 13.49 -13.17 0.18
C PRO A 59 12.45 -12.78 1.23
N LYS A 60 12.89 -12.46 2.47
CA LYS A 60 12.03 -11.95 3.54
C LYS A 60 11.63 -10.48 3.35
N THR A 61 12.47 -9.66 2.73
CA THR A 61 12.20 -8.22 2.50
C THR A 61 11.40 -7.96 1.23
N ILE A 62 11.42 -8.87 0.24
CA ILE A 62 10.62 -8.77 -0.98
C ILE A 62 9.10 -8.74 -0.68
N ASN A 63 8.68 -9.44 0.38
CA ASN A 63 7.26 -9.57 0.75
C ASN A 63 6.69 -8.36 1.49
N SER A 64 7.52 -7.41 1.95
CA SER A 64 7.09 -6.34 2.86
C SER A 64 7.11 -4.93 2.26
N GLY A 65 7.59 -4.74 1.03
CA GLY A 65 7.73 -3.38 0.48
C GLY A 65 7.62 -3.21 -1.04
N SER A 66 7.68 -4.27 -1.84
CA SER A 66 7.53 -4.12 -3.31
C SER A 66 6.06 -4.16 -3.72
N ILE A 67 5.30 -3.13 -3.32
CA ILE A 67 4.04 -2.84 -4.01
C ILE A 67 4.37 -1.81 -5.08
N SER A 68 4.92 -2.28 -6.19
CA SER A 68 5.10 -1.45 -7.39
C SER A 68 3.79 -0.71 -7.69
N SER A 69 3.84 0.55 -8.10
CA SER A 69 2.65 1.31 -8.50
C SER A 69 1.79 0.54 -9.53
N SER A 70 2.43 -0.27 -10.37
CA SER A 70 1.77 -1.22 -11.27
C SER A 70 1.00 -2.33 -10.53
N SER A 71 1.50 -2.87 -9.43
CA SER A 71 0.80 -3.86 -8.59
C SER A 71 -0.35 -3.27 -7.76
N ILE A 72 -0.26 -2.01 -7.29
CA ILE A 72 -1.41 -1.29 -6.68
C ILE A 72 -2.50 -1.06 -7.72
N LEU A 73 -2.13 -0.63 -8.92
CA LEU A 73 -3.08 -0.43 -10.01
C LEU A 73 -3.69 -1.76 -10.45
N GLN A 74 -2.92 -2.85 -10.49
CA GLN A 74 -3.43 -4.19 -10.81
C GLN A 74 -4.31 -4.75 -9.69
N SER A 75 -3.98 -4.55 -8.42
CA SER A 75 -4.80 -5.00 -7.29
C SER A 75 -6.11 -4.23 -7.24
N LYS A 76 -6.07 -2.89 -7.40
CA LYS A 76 -7.27 -2.06 -7.57
C LYS A 76 -8.10 -2.50 -8.77
N LYS A 77 -7.48 -2.78 -9.93
CA LYS A 77 -8.17 -3.27 -11.12
C LYS A 77 -8.84 -4.62 -10.88
N ARG A 78 -8.18 -5.56 -10.18
CA ARG A 78 -8.77 -6.85 -9.79
C ARG A 78 -9.94 -6.69 -8.82
N VAL A 79 -9.82 -5.77 -7.86
CA VAL A 79 -10.90 -5.49 -6.90
C VAL A 79 -12.11 -4.90 -7.63
N VAL A 80 -11.91 -3.89 -8.50
CA VAL A 80 -12.97 -3.31 -9.33
C VAL A 80 -13.61 -4.36 -10.23
N GLU A 81 -12.82 -5.21 -10.88
CA GLU A 81 -13.32 -6.27 -11.76
C GLU A 81 -14.12 -7.34 -10.99
N SER A 82 -13.71 -7.67 -9.77
CA SER A 82 -14.46 -8.55 -8.86
C SER A 82 -15.79 -7.91 -8.45
N LEU A 83 -15.75 -6.63 -8.06
CA LEU A 83 -16.93 -5.87 -7.66
C LEU A 83 -17.94 -5.78 -8.81
N ARG A 84 -17.46 -5.47 -10.02
CA ARG A 84 -18.24 -5.45 -11.26
C ARG A 84 -18.99 -6.75 -11.49
N ARG A 85 -18.32 -7.90 -11.36
CA ARG A 85 -18.95 -9.23 -11.50
C ARG A 85 -19.97 -9.50 -10.41
N SER A 86 -19.68 -9.08 -9.18
CA SER A 86 -20.57 -9.33 -8.02
C SER A 86 -21.82 -8.46 -8.05
N LEU A 87 -21.68 -7.19 -8.43
CA LEU A 87 -22.77 -6.22 -8.51
C LEU A 87 -23.52 -6.27 -9.85
N ARG A 88 -22.93 -6.89 -10.89
CA ARG A 88 -23.43 -6.92 -12.27
C ARG A 88 -23.63 -5.52 -12.89
N VAL A 89 -22.72 -4.61 -12.58
CA VAL A 89 -22.72 -3.22 -13.07
C VAL A 89 -21.54 -2.96 -14.02
N ASP A 90 -21.46 -1.75 -14.57
CA ASP A 90 -20.31 -1.30 -15.36
C ASP A 90 -19.10 -0.90 -14.48
N ASP A 91 -17.94 -0.69 -15.11
CA ASP A 91 -16.69 -0.35 -14.43
C ASP A 91 -16.75 0.99 -13.69
N ALA A 92 -17.50 1.97 -14.21
CA ALA A 92 -17.60 3.29 -13.59
C ALA A 92 -18.43 3.21 -12.30
N THR A 93 -19.56 2.51 -12.35
CA THR A 93 -20.42 2.26 -11.18
C THR A 93 -19.69 1.45 -10.11
N ALA A 94 -18.96 0.39 -10.49
CA ALA A 94 -18.16 -0.39 -9.55
C ALA A 94 -17.05 0.46 -8.90
N SER A 95 -16.38 1.32 -9.67
CA SER A 95 -15.35 2.22 -9.15
C SER A 95 -15.93 3.28 -8.21
N TYR A 96 -17.12 3.80 -8.51
CA TYR A 96 -17.83 4.75 -7.66
C TYR A 96 -18.11 4.15 -6.28
N TYR A 97 -18.75 2.99 -6.20
CA TYR A 97 -19.05 2.34 -4.91
C TYR A 97 -17.80 1.96 -4.13
N LEU A 98 -16.73 1.55 -4.82
CA LEU A 98 -15.44 1.28 -4.16
C LEU A 98 -14.79 2.56 -3.60
N SER A 99 -14.96 3.70 -4.27
CA SER A 99 -14.41 4.98 -3.84
C SER A 99 -15.10 5.57 -2.61
N ILE A 100 -16.44 5.50 -2.55
CA ILE A 100 -17.21 5.97 -1.39
C ILE A 100 -17.07 5.05 -0.17
N ALA A 101 -16.66 3.79 -0.41
CA ALA A 101 -16.39 2.79 0.62
C ALA A 101 -14.91 2.76 1.09
N ASP A 102 -14.12 3.78 0.75
CA ASP A 102 -12.69 3.92 1.08
C ASP A 102 -11.86 2.67 0.71
N GLY A 103 -12.21 2.03 -0.40
CA GLY A 103 -11.53 0.82 -0.89
C GLY A 103 -11.97 -0.50 -0.24
N ASP A 104 -12.95 -0.52 0.67
CA ASP A 104 -13.50 -1.76 1.23
C ASP A 104 -14.59 -2.36 0.30
N PRO A 105 -14.34 -3.52 -0.35
CA PRO A 105 -15.29 -4.14 -1.25
C PRO A 105 -16.57 -4.64 -0.54
N ARG A 106 -16.51 -5.00 0.74
CA ARG A 106 -17.70 -5.48 1.48
C ARG A 106 -18.64 -4.32 1.80
N ALA A 107 -18.08 -3.20 2.23
CA ALA A 107 -18.83 -1.98 2.46
C ALA A 107 -19.47 -1.46 1.16
N ALA A 108 -18.74 -1.50 0.04
CA ALA A 108 -19.27 -1.15 -1.28
C ALA A 108 -20.49 -1.99 -1.68
N ILE A 109 -20.44 -3.32 -1.50
CA ILE A 109 -21.57 -4.22 -1.78
C ILE A 109 -22.76 -3.91 -0.87
N SER A 110 -22.51 -3.67 0.42
CA SER A 110 -23.55 -3.34 1.39
C SER A 110 -24.30 -2.07 1.01
N GLN A 111 -23.58 -1.01 0.61
CA GLN A 111 -24.18 0.26 0.19
C GLN A 111 -24.99 0.09 -1.10
N PHE A 112 -24.43 -0.55 -2.12
CA PHE A 112 -25.18 -0.85 -3.35
C PHE A 112 -26.47 -1.62 -3.09
N SER A 113 -26.43 -2.61 -2.19
CA SER A 113 -27.62 -3.38 -1.84
C SER A 113 -28.69 -2.57 -1.10
N GLN A 114 -28.30 -1.53 -0.36
CA GLN A 114 -29.23 -0.62 0.29
C GLN A 114 -29.91 0.29 -0.74
N ASP A 115 -29.15 0.83 -1.69
CA ASP A 115 -29.69 1.67 -2.77
C ASP A 115 -30.69 0.88 -3.61
N LEU A 116 -30.38 -0.37 -3.99
CA LEU A 116 -31.31 -1.23 -4.73
C LEU A 116 -32.62 -1.50 -3.99
N LYS A 117 -32.55 -1.70 -2.66
CA LYS A 117 -33.73 -1.87 -1.82
C LYS A 117 -34.54 -0.58 -1.75
N TRP A 118 -33.87 0.56 -1.67
CA TRP A 118 -34.51 1.86 -1.68
C TRP A 118 -35.24 2.10 -3.01
N GLU A 119 -34.58 1.87 -4.16
CA GLU A 119 -35.20 1.96 -5.48
C GLU A 119 -36.43 1.06 -5.60
N THR A 120 -36.32 -0.21 -5.19
CA THR A 120 -37.42 -1.19 -5.27
C THR A 120 -38.62 -0.74 -4.42
N ASN A 121 -38.39 -0.31 -3.18
CA ASN A 121 -39.47 0.13 -2.28
C ASN A 121 -40.09 1.45 -2.74
N THR A 122 -39.31 2.35 -3.33
CA THR A 122 -39.82 3.63 -3.84
C THR A 122 -40.64 3.44 -5.11
N HIS A 123 -40.29 2.45 -5.95
CA HIS A 123 -41.03 2.11 -7.16
C HIS A 123 -42.34 1.34 -6.89
N LEU A 124 -42.46 0.68 -5.73
CA LEU A 124 -43.68 0.02 -5.25
C LEU A 124 -44.64 0.98 -4.52
N GLY A 125 -44.24 2.22 -4.24
CA GLY A 125 -45.05 3.24 -3.57
C GLY A 125 -45.89 4.12 -4.50
N PHE A 126 -45.83 3.91 -5.82
CA PHE A 126 -46.56 4.68 -6.84
C PHE A 126 -47.55 3.84 -7.67
N ALA A 127 -48.06 2.73 -7.11
CA ALA A 127 -49.15 1.94 -7.70
C ALA A 127 -50.43 2.05 -6.85
#